data_AF-A0A497R348-F1
#
_entry.id   AF-A0A497R348-F1
#
_cell.length_a   1.000
_cell.length_b   1.000
_cell.length_c   1.000
_cell.angle_alpha   90.00
_cell.angle_beta   90.00
_cell.angle_gamma   90.00
#
_symmetry.space_group_name_H-M   'P 1'
#
loop_
_entity.id
_entity.type
_entity.pdbx_description
1 polymer ?
#
loop_
_entity_poly.entity_id
_entity_poly.type
_entity_poly.pdbx_seq_one_letter_code
_entity_poly.pdbx_strand_id
1 'polypeptide(L)'
;MTKDKTSCLHPIDWRYGSEEMRQLFSREKRLELLLKVEAAIAYAHAIVGDIPKKAAEEIEKKASTKFVTLERVAEIEREISHDIASVVRAFAEQVGEFGAYIHLGATS
;
A
#
# COMPACT_ATOMS: atom_id res chain seq x y z
N MET A 1 -2.98 -28.24 4.76
CA MET A 1 -2.01 -27.25 4.26
C MET A 1 -0.67 -27.93 4.05
N THR A 2 -0.44 -28.43 2.86
CA THR A 2 0.87 -28.94 2.43
C THR A 2 1.80 -27.74 2.28
N LYS A 3 2.56 -27.42 3.33
CA LYS A 3 3.64 -26.43 3.24
C LYS A 3 4.70 -27.01 2.30
N ASP A 4 4.94 -26.31 1.20
CA ASP A 4 5.94 -26.64 0.20
C ASP A 4 7.32 -26.75 0.86
N LYS A 5 7.88 -27.98 0.87
CA LYS A 5 9.11 -28.34 1.57
C LYS A 5 10.38 -27.74 0.94
N THR A 6 10.22 -26.90 -0.08
CA THR A 6 11.31 -26.31 -0.87
C THR A 6 11.59 -24.84 -0.51
N SER A 7 10.78 -24.24 0.37
CA SER A 7 10.96 -22.85 0.81
C SER A 7 11.87 -22.77 2.05
N CYS A 8 12.96 -22.00 1.96
CA CYS A 8 13.77 -21.65 3.13
C CYS A 8 12.99 -20.64 3.98
N LEU A 9 12.20 -21.14 4.93
CA LEU A 9 11.41 -20.31 5.84
C LEU A 9 12.29 -19.86 7.01
N HIS A 10 12.30 -18.56 7.29
CA HIS A 10 13.00 -18.05 8.46
C HIS A 10 12.33 -18.59 9.74
N PRO A 11 13.07 -19.02 10.78
CA PRO A 11 12.46 -19.59 11.99
C PRO A 11 11.47 -18.65 12.71
N ILE A 12 11.58 -17.33 12.51
CA ILE A 12 10.61 -16.36 13.03
C ILE A 12 9.23 -16.56 12.38
N ASP A 13 9.16 -16.94 11.10
CA ASP A 13 7.92 -17.03 10.35
C ASP A 13 7.05 -18.24 10.75
N TRP A 14 7.61 -19.22 11.47
CA TRP A 14 6.86 -20.43 11.83
C TRP A 14 7.12 -21.00 13.23
N ARG A 15 8.29 -20.74 13.83
CA ARG A 15 8.69 -21.34 15.13
C ARG A 15 8.69 -20.35 16.28
N TYR A 16 9.21 -19.15 16.06
CA TYR A 16 9.52 -18.21 17.15
C TYR A 16 8.68 -16.94 17.15
N GLY A 17 8.23 -16.44 15.99
CA GLY A 17 7.39 -15.26 15.94
C GLY A 17 6.04 -15.50 16.61
N SER A 18 5.49 -14.49 17.27
CA SER A 18 4.08 -14.52 17.64
C SER A 18 3.22 -14.29 16.40
N GLU A 19 1.94 -14.66 16.47
CA GLU A 19 1.02 -14.44 15.36
C GLU A 19 0.84 -12.94 15.07
N GLU A 20 0.73 -12.13 16.12
CA GLU A 20 0.57 -10.68 16.03
C GLU A 20 1.78 -10.02 15.35
N MET A 21 3.00 -10.44 15.70
CA MET A 21 4.22 -9.92 15.08
C MET A 21 4.32 -10.33 13.61
N ARG A 22 4.00 -11.58 13.26
CA ARG A 22 4.00 -12.01 11.86
C ARG A 22 2.97 -11.24 11.03
N GLN A 23 1.79 -11.00 11.57
CA GLN A 23 0.75 -10.21 10.91
C GLN A 23 1.19 -8.76 10.72
N LEU A 24 1.79 -8.14 11.74
CA LEU A 24 2.26 -6.76 11.69
C LEU A 24 3.32 -6.54 10.60
N PHE A 25 4.27 -7.48 10.46
CA PHE A 25 5.34 -7.43 9.47
C PHE A 25 5.00 -8.13 8.16
N SER A 26 3.75 -8.56 7.97
CA SER A 26 3.31 -9.16 6.71
C SER A 26 3.32 -8.14 5.57
N ARG A 27 3.49 -8.63 4.34
CA ARG A 27 3.41 -7.79 3.13
C ARG A 27 2.06 -7.08 3.00
N GLU A 28 0.98 -7.76 3.39
CA GLU A 28 -0.37 -7.21 3.35
C GLU A 28 -0.53 -6.05 4.32
N LYS A 29 -0.04 -6.21 5.56
CA LYS A 29 -0.09 -5.14 6.55
C LYS A 29 0.78 -3.95 6.16
N ARG A 30 1.97 -4.20 5.59
CA ARG A 30 2.82 -3.14 5.02
C ARG A 30 2.07 -2.34 3.95
N LEU A 31 1.42 -3.01 2.99
CA LEU A 31 0.65 -2.35 1.95
C LEU A 31 -0.51 -1.53 2.56
N GLU A 32 -1.30 -2.11 3.46
CA GLU A 32 -2.38 -1.41 4.15
C GLU A 32 -1.90 -0.12 4.84
N LEU A 33 -0.75 -0.17 5.52
CA LEU A 33 -0.18 0.98 6.21
C LEU A 33 0.33 2.04 5.24
N LEU A 34 0.98 1.65 4.13
CA LEU A 34 1.40 2.59 3.09
C LEU A 34 0.21 3.35 2.48
N LEU A 35 -0.88 2.64 2.18
CA LEU A 35 -2.10 3.28 1.66
C LEU A 35 -2.70 4.29 2.66
N LYS A 36 -2.66 3.96 3.96
CA LYS A 36 -3.11 4.88 5.02
C LYS A 36 -2.22 6.12 5.13
N VAL A 37 -0.90 5.97 4.97
CA VAL A 37 0.03 7.11 4.94
C VAL A 37 -0.28 8.02 3.75
N GLU A 38 -0.46 7.46 2.56
CA GLU A 38 -0.81 8.24 1.36
C GLU A 38 -2.15 8.97 1.50
N ALA A 39 -3.17 8.33 2.11
CA ALA A 39 -4.43 8.99 2.43
C ALA A 39 -4.26 10.14 3.43
N ALA A 40 -3.41 9.96 4.46
CA ALA A 40 -3.12 11.00 5.44
C ALA A 40 -2.38 12.20 4.81
N ILE A 41 -1.47 11.95 3.86
CA ILE A 41 -0.80 13.00 3.09
C ILE A 41 -1.82 13.79 2.26
N ALA A 42 -2.69 13.10 1.52
CA ALA A 42 -3.75 13.74 0.74
C ALA A 42 -4.71 14.55 1.62
N TYR A 43 -5.07 14.02 2.79
CA TYR A 43 -5.87 14.73 3.79
C TYR A 43 -5.19 16.02 4.27
N ALA A 44 -3.89 15.98 4.57
CA ALA A 44 -3.13 17.17 4.95
C ALA A 44 -3.13 18.22 3.83
N HIS A 45 -2.92 17.82 2.58
CA HIS A 45 -3.01 18.71 1.42
C HIS A 45 -4.41 19.35 1.27
N ALA A 46 -5.48 18.61 1.55
CA ALA A 46 -6.83 19.15 1.52
C ALA A 46 -7.11 20.15 2.65
N ILE A 47 -6.47 20.00 3.82
CA ILE A 47 -6.57 20.98 4.92
C ILE A 47 -5.92 22.30 4.52
N VAL A 48 -4.73 22.27 3.91
CA VAL A 48 -3.99 23.48 3.53
C VAL A 48 -4.48 24.11 2.21
N GLY A 49 -5.33 23.39 1.46
CA GLY A 49 -5.99 23.90 0.26
C GLY A 49 -5.29 23.57 -1.07
N ASP A 50 -4.27 22.70 -1.05
CA ASP A 50 -3.53 22.31 -2.26
C ASP A 50 -4.36 21.40 -3.19
N ILE A 51 -5.26 20.59 -2.61
CA ILE A 51 -6.15 19.70 -3.36
C ILE A 51 -7.61 19.87 -2.90
N PRO A 52 -8.60 19.56 -3.76
CA PRO A 52 -10.01 19.59 -3.37
C PRO A 52 -10.31 18.58 -2.25
N LYS A 53 -11.17 18.93 -1.29
CA LYS A 53 -11.60 18.01 -0.21
C LYS A 53 -12.16 16.68 -0.74
N LYS A 54 -12.92 16.73 -1.83
CA LYS A 54 -13.47 15.54 -2.50
C LYS A 54 -12.37 14.58 -2.97
N ALA A 55 -11.20 15.08 -3.35
CA ALA A 55 -10.06 14.24 -3.75
C ALA A 55 -9.52 13.46 -2.55
N ALA A 56 -9.28 14.13 -1.42
CA ALA A 56 -8.84 13.48 -0.19
C ALA A 56 -9.85 12.44 0.31
N GLU A 57 -11.15 12.75 0.29
CA GLU A 57 -12.20 11.82 0.69
C GLU A 57 -12.25 10.57 -0.20
N GLU A 58 -12.05 10.72 -1.51
CA GLU A 58 -12.05 9.59 -2.45
C GLU A 58 -10.80 8.71 -2.28
N ILE A 59 -9.63 9.34 -2.06
CA ILE A 59 -8.38 8.63 -1.75
C ILE A 59 -8.55 7.83 -0.45
N GLU A 60 -9.05 8.46 0.62
CA GLU A 60 -9.27 7.81 1.92
C GLU A 60 -10.22 6.61 1.81
N LYS A 61 -11.35 6.73 1.10
CA LYS A 61 -12.30 5.63 0.90
C LYS A 61 -11.67 4.40 0.25
N LYS A 62 -10.67 4.60 -0.60
CA LYS A 62 -10.01 3.54 -1.37
C LYS A 62 -8.68 3.09 -0.77
N ALA A 63 -8.23 3.69 0.33
CA ALA A 63 -6.98 3.40 1.04
C ALA A 63 -7.02 2.07 1.81
N SER A 64 -7.29 0.95 1.13
CA SER A 64 -7.32 -0.38 1.73
C SER A 64 -6.94 -1.47 0.73
N THR A 65 -6.52 -2.62 1.27
CA THR A 65 -6.15 -3.81 0.49
C THR A 65 -7.33 -4.47 -0.23
N LYS A 66 -8.56 -4.02 0.05
CA LYS A 66 -9.76 -4.40 -0.71
C LYS A 66 -9.75 -3.84 -2.14
N PHE A 67 -9.18 -2.66 -2.33
CA PHE A 67 -9.10 -2.00 -3.64
C PHE A 67 -7.71 -2.16 -4.25
N VAL A 68 -6.65 -2.01 -3.45
CA VAL A 68 -5.26 -2.12 -3.91
C VAL A 68 -4.66 -3.44 -3.45
N THR A 69 -4.47 -4.37 -4.37
CA THR A 69 -4.05 -5.75 -4.05
C THR A 69 -2.54 -5.94 -4.17
N LEU A 70 -1.98 -6.89 -3.41
CA LEU A 70 -0.55 -7.25 -3.49
C LEU A 70 -0.15 -7.75 -4.87
N GLU A 71 -1.05 -8.48 -5.52
CA GLU A 71 -0.84 -9.03 -6.87
C GLU A 71 -0.65 -7.90 -7.88
N ARG A 72 -1.51 -6.87 -7.83
CA ARG A 72 -1.43 -5.74 -8.76
C ARG A 72 -0.18 -4.90 -8.51
N VAL A 73 0.18 -4.65 -7.25
CA VAL A 73 1.44 -3.97 -6.91
C VAL A 73 2.63 -4.75 -7.47
N ALA A 74 2.65 -6.08 -7.29
CA ALA A 74 3.74 -6.92 -7.78
C ALA A 74 3.82 -6.99 -9.31
N GLU A 75 2.70 -6.89 -10.02
CA GLU A 75 2.68 -6.77 -11.49
C GLU A 75 3.37 -5.48 -11.94
N ILE A 76 2.98 -4.34 -11.36
CA ILE A 76 3.56 -3.04 -11.70
C ILE A 76 5.04 -2.99 -11.30
N GLU A 77 5.40 -3.56 -10.15
CA GLU A 77 6.78 -3.62 -9.68
C GLU A 77 7.70 -4.37 -10.65
N ARG A 78 7.20 -5.43 -11.30
CA ARG A 78 7.96 -6.13 -12.36
C ARG A 78 8.19 -5.27 -13.59
N GLU A 79 7.31 -4.32 -13.88
CA GLU A 79 7.45 -3.39 -15.01
C GLU A 79 8.45 -2.27 -14.70
N ILE A 80 8.38 -1.68 -13.50
CA ILE A 80 9.10 -0.43 -13.19
C ILE A 80 10.25 -0.59 -12.20
N SER A 81 10.39 -1.77 -11.56
CA SER A 81 11.45 -2.11 -10.60
C SER A 81 11.58 -1.12 -9.44
N HIS A 82 10.46 -0.55 -8.98
CA HIS A 82 10.42 0.40 -7.87
C HIS A 82 9.17 0.17 -7.01
N ASP A 83 9.36 -0.24 -5.76
CA ASP A 83 8.29 -0.74 -4.89
C ASP A 83 7.27 0.33 -4.49
N ILE A 84 7.71 1.49 -3.97
CA ILE A 84 6.82 2.58 -3.56
C ILE A 84 6.07 3.16 -4.77
N ALA A 85 6.78 3.41 -5.88
CA ALA A 85 6.15 3.89 -7.11
C ALA A 85 5.07 2.92 -7.63
N SER A 86 5.25 1.60 -7.40
CA SER A 86 4.28 0.58 -7.78
C SER A 86 3.02 0.62 -6.92
N VAL A 87 3.18 0.86 -5.61
CA VAL A 87 2.05 1.10 -4.69
C VAL A 87 1.27 2.34 -5.11
N VAL A 88 1.96 3.46 -5.36
CA VAL A 88 1.35 4.72 -5.78
C VAL A 88 0.58 4.56 -7.08
N ARG A 89 1.17 3.90 -8.09
CA ARG A 89 0.51 3.66 -9.38
C ARG A 89 -0.71 2.74 -9.24
N ALA A 90 -0.58 1.63 -8.50
CA ALA A 90 -1.72 0.74 -8.23
C ALA A 90 -2.85 1.46 -7.50
N PHE A 91 -2.51 2.35 -6.56
CA PHE A 91 -3.50 3.11 -5.81
C PHE A 91 -4.20 4.17 -6.68
N ALA A 92 -3.43 4.88 -7.52
CA ALA A 92 -3.96 5.86 -8.46
C ALA A 92 -4.95 5.24 -9.46
N GLU A 93 -4.69 4.02 -9.95
CA GLU A 93 -5.61 3.26 -10.81
C GLU A 93 -6.99 3.08 -10.16
N GLN A 94 -7.03 2.84 -8.84
CA GLN A 94 -8.29 2.66 -8.11
C GLN A 94 -9.01 3.99 -7.86
N VAL A 95 -8.27 5.05 -7.56
CA VAL A 95 -8.84 6.37 -7.24
C VAL A 95 -9.40 7.06 -8.48
N GLY A 96 -8.78 6.90 -9.65
CA GLY A 96 -9.23 7.50 -10.91
C GLY A 96 -8.69 8.92 -11.11
N GLU A 97 -9.56 9.89 -11.43
CA GLU A 97 -9.15 11.26 -11.76
C GLU A 97 -8.34 11.96 -10.64
N PHE A 98 -8.62 11.63 -9.38
CA PHE A 98 -7.89 12.18 -8.23
C PHE A 98 -6.59 11.44 -7.91
N GLY A 99 -6.25 10.38 -8.66
CA GLY A 99 -5.03 9.60 -8.46
C GLY A 99 -3.74 10.41 -8.63
N ALA A 100 -3.80 11.52 -9.39
CA ALA A 100 -2.66 12.42 -9.58
C ALA A 100 -2.21 13.15 -8.29
N TYR A 101 -3.03 13.14 -7.24
CA TYR A 101 -2.70 13.75 -5.95
C TYR A 101 -2.05 12.78 -4.96
N ILE A 102 -1.98 11.49 -5.29
CA ILE A 102 -1.32 10.50 -4.45
C ILE A 102 0.20 10.76 -4.50
N HIS A 103 0.87 10.70 -3.35
CA HIS A 103 2.30 10.96 -3.20
C HIS A 103 2.76 12.39 -3.59
N LEU A 104 1.83 13.36 -3.64
CA LEU A 104 2.13 14.74 -3.99
C LEU A 104 3.18 15.33 -3.04
N GLY A 105 4.32 15.76 -3.59
CA GLY A 105 5.40 16.38 -2.82
C GLY A 105 6.19 15.44 -1.90
N ALA A 106 5.89 14.14 -1.90
CA ALA A 106 6.59 13.13 -1.11
C ALA A 106 7.77 12.50 -1.88
N THR A 107 8.60 11.76 -1.15
CA THR A 107 9.70 10.95 -1.70
C THR A 107 9.71 9.58 -0.99
N SER A 108 10.23 8.56 -1.69
CA SER A 108 10.29 7.17 -1.23
C SER A 108 11.35 6.92 -0.16
#